data_AF-H9G3C8-F1
#
_entry.id   AF-H9G3C8-F1
#
_cell.length_a   1.000
_cell.length_b   1.000
_cell.length_c   1.000
_cell.angle_alpha   90.00
_cell.angle_beta   90.00
_cell.angle_gamma   90.00
#
_symmetry.space_group_name_H-M   'P 1'
#
loop_
_entity.id
_entity.type
_entity.pdbx_description
1 polymer ?
#
loop_
_entity_poly.entity_id
_entity_poly.type
_entity_poly.pdbx_seq_one_letter_code
_entity_poly.pdbx_strand_id
1 'polypeptide(L)'
;MFQMIHQITNRTEDILMVTKEVVQEFAADGVKYLELRSTPRDEPATGMTKRSYIEAVLEGIRQCKEDELDIDVRFLVSVDRRTGPAVAKEIVKLAQDFLLSTDGLVLGLDLSGNPNAGHGRDFLEPLLEARKAGLKLALHLSEVMQTWDLFLYRQDCKMSDLEM
;
A
#
# COMPACT_ATOMS: atom_id res chain seq x y z
N MET A 1 -18.75 6.04 -1.00
CA MET A 1 -17.73 7.03 -1.41
C MET A 1 -16.64 6.41 -2.27
N PHE A 2 -15.71 5.59 -1.74
CA PHE A 2 -14.58 5.03 -2.51
C PHE A 2 -14.97 4.28 -3.80
N GLN A 3 -16.10 3.57 -3.81
CA GLN A 3 -16.57 2.90 -5.04
C GLN A 3 -16.80 3.87 -6.21
N MET A 4 -17.34 5.07 -5.95
CA MET A 4 -17.54 6.08 -6.99
C MET A 4 -16.21 6.65 -7.47
N ILE A 5 -15.27 6.90 -6.55
CA ILE A 5 -13.90 7.36 -6.91
C ILE A 5 -13.21 6.34 -7.81
N HIS A 6 -13.35 5.04 -7.51
CA HIS A 6 -12.74 3.98 -8.30
C HIS A 6 -13.31 3.92 -9.73
N GLN A 7 -14.58 4.29 -9.93
CA GLN A 7 -15.21 4.33 -11.25
C GLN A 7 -14.70 5.47 -12.13
N ILE A 8 -14.26 6.58 -11.53
CA ILE A 8 -13.72 7.75 -12.27
C ILE A 8 -12.18 7.78 -12.32
N THR A 9 -11.52 6.79 -11.70
CA THR A 9 -10.06 6.62 -11.69
C THR A 9 -9.70 5.23 -12.20
N ASN A 10 -10.23 4.88 -13.38
CA ASN A 10 -10.22 3.51 -13.88
C ASN A 10 -9.27 3.29 -15.06
N ARG A 11 -8.51 4.32 -15.46
CA ARG A 11 -7.45 4.26 -16.47
C ARG A 11 -6.10 4.62 -15.86
N THR A 12 -5.02 4.13 -16.47
CA THR A 12 -3.64 4.49 -16.09
C THR A 12 -3.38 5.98 -16.17
N GLU A 13 -3.97 6.67 -17.14
CA GLU A 13 -3.87 8.13 -17.30
C GLU A 13 -4.48 8.87 -16.10
N ASP A 14 -5.60 8.38 -15.56
CA ASP A 14 -6.25 8.98 -14.39
C ASP A 14 -5.37 8.80 -13.15
N ILE A 15 -4.75 7.62 -13.00
CA ILE A 15 -3.85 7.34 -11.86
C ILE A 15 -2.60 8.21 -11.91
N LEU A 16 -2.03 8.39 -13.10
CA LEU A 16 -0.91 9.30 -13.32
C LEU A 16 -1.29 10.74 -12.93
N MET A 17 -2.41 11.23 -13.45
CA MET A 17 -2.92 12.58 -13.17
C MET A 17 -3.13 12.81 -11.67
N VAL A 18 -3.91 11.94 -11.02
CA VAL A 18 -4.22 12.06 -9.59
C VAL A 18 -2.95 11.95 -8.73
N THR A 19 -1.99 11.10 -9.11
CA THR A 19 -0.72 11.00 -8.37
C THR A 19 0.04 12.31 -8.41
N LYS A 20 0.12 12.97 -9.58
CA LYS A 20 0.80 14.26 -9.71
C LYS A 20 0.12 15.34 -8.89
N GLU A 21 -1.22 15.45 -9.00
CA GLU A 21 -1.99 16.45 -8.25
C GLU A 21 -1.81 16.28 -6.74
N VAL A 22 -1.90 15.05 -6.22
CA VAL A 22 -1.68 14.78 -4.80
C VAL A 22 -0.29 15.20 -4.33
N VAL A 23 0.76 14.89 -5.10
CA VAL A 23 2.14 15.27 -4.73
C VAL A 23 2.33 16.78 -4.77
N GLN A 24 1.76 17.46 -5.78
CA GLN A 24 1.81 18.91 -5.91
C GLN A 24 1.10 19.61 -4.75
N GLU A 25 -0.08 19.13 -4.36
CA GLU A 25 -0.82 19.67 -3.21
C GLU A 25 -0.03 19.51 -1.91
N PHE A 26 0.52 18.33 -1.63
CA PHE A 26 1.35 18.13 -0.44
C PHE A 26 2.61 18.99 -0.44
N ALA A 27 3.26 19.18 -1.59
CA ALA A 27 4.40 20.08 -1.71
C ALA A 27 4.01 21.53 -1.42
N ALA A 28 2.85 21.98 -1.92
CA ALA A 28 2.32 23.32 -1.66
C ALA A 28 1.98 23.55 -0.18
N ASP A 29 1.54 22.50 0.52
CA ASP A 29 1.33 22.50 1.98
C ASP A 29 2.65 22.45 2.78
N GLY A 30 3.80 22.39 2.11
CA GLY A 30 5.13 22.39 2.73
C GLY A 30 5.60 21.03 3.25
N VAL A 31 4.94 19.92 2.85
CA VAL A 31 5.38 18.56 3.18
C VAL A 31 6.71 18.27 2.49
N LYS A 32 7.69 17.77 3.26
CA LYS A 32 9.03 17.42 2.75
C LYS A 32 9.24 15.95 2.49
N TYR A 33 8.43 15.09 3.09
CA TYR A 33 8.49 13.65 2.90
C TYR A 33 7.08 13.06 2.93
N LEU A 34 6.74 12.30 1.89
CA LEU A 34 5.43 11.67 1.72
C LEU A 34 5.58 10.17 1.42
N GLU A 35 4.99 9.34 2.27
CA GLU A 35 4.72 7.93 1.93
C GLU A 35 3.33 7.81 1.34
N LEU A 36 3.26 7.87 0.01
CA LEU A 36 2.02 7.69 -0.72
C LEU A 36 1.63 6.21 -0.67
N ARG A 37 0.36 5.94 -0.34
CA ARG A 37 -0.19 4.59 -0.34
C ARG A 37 -1.35 4.49 -1.31
N SER A 38 -1.40 3.40 -2.07
CA SER A 38 -2.54 3.14 -2.94
C SER A 38 -2.72 1.65 -3.23
N THR A 39 -3.97 1.24 -3.43
CA THR A 39 -4.34 -0.16 -3.73
C THR A 39 -4.38 -0.37 -5.24
N PRO A 40 -3.47 -1.17 -5.83
CA PRO A 40 -3.51 -1.48 -7.25
C PRO A 40 -4.75 -2.29 -7.62
N ARG A 41 -5.30 -2.03 -8.81
CA ARG A 41 -6.53 -2.67 -9.29
C ARG A 41 -6.36 -3.18 -10.71
N ASP A 42 -7.04 -4.28 -11.02
CA ASP A 42 -7.31 -4.68 -12.39
C ASP A 42 -8.66 -4.07 -12.82
N GLU A 43 -8.69 -3.48 -14.01
CA GLU A 43 -9.90 -2.95 -14.65
C GLU A 43 -9.99 -3.49 -16.09
N PRO A 44 -10.72 -4.60 -16.30
CA PRO A 44 -10.85 -5.22 -17.63
C PRO A 44 -11.43 -4.29 -18.69
N ALA A 45 -12.30 -3.33 -18.31
CA ALA A 45 -12.94 -2.43 -19.25
C ALA A 45 -11.95 -1.46 -19.92
N THR A 46 -10.87 -1.09 -19.22
CA THR A 46 -9.84 -0.17 -19.70
C THR A 46 -8.50 -0.87 -20.00
N GLY A 47 -8.37 -2.14 -19.60
CA GLY A 47 -7.14 -2.92 -19.73
C GLY A 47 -6.09 -2.60 -18.66
N MET A 48 -6.41 -1.77 -17.67
CA MET A 48 -5.50 -1.46 -16.57
C MET A 48 -5.29 -2.71 -15.70
N THR A 49 -4.03 -3.03 -15.40
CA THR A 49 -3.65 -4.14 -14.53
C THR A 49 -3.06 -3.61 -13.23
N LYS A 50 -2.98 -4.43 -12.19
CA LYS A 50 -2.26 -4.07 -10.94
C LYS A 50 -0.83 -3.59 -11.22
N ARG A 51 -0.13 -4.18 -12.18
CA ARG A 51 1.23 -3.79 -12.57
C ARG A 51 1.25 -2.41 -13.23
N SER A 52 0.42 -2.22 -14.27
CA SER A 52 0.37 -0.93 -14.99
C SER A 52 -0.16 0.21 -14.11
N TYR A 53 -1.00 -0.11 -13.13
CA TYR A 53 -1.42 0.82 -12.07
C TYR A 53 -0.21 1.32 -11.28
N ILE A 54 0.61 0.41 -10.75
CA ILE A 54 1.80 0.78 -9.97
C ILE A 54 2.76 1.59 -10.85
N GLU A 55 2.99 1.17 -12.08
CA GLU A 55 3.83 1.90 -13.05
C GLU A 55 3.35 3.33 -13.25
N ALA A 56 2.04 3.56 -13.38
CA ALA A 56 1.46 4.89 -13.51
C ALA A 56 1.68 5.77 -12.26
N VAL A 57 1.58 5.20 -11.05
CA VAL A 57 1.90 5.92 -9.81
C VAL A 57 3.38 6.29 -9.77
N LEU A 58 4.27 5.34 -10.05
CA LEU A 58 5.72 5.58 -10.01
C LEU A 58 6.13 6.61 -11.07
N GLU A 59 5.49 6.59 -12.24
CA GLU A 59 5.68 7.59 -13.27
C GLU A 59 5.24 8.98 -12.79
N GLY A 60 4.08 9.10 -12.13
CA GLY A 60 3.63 10.36 -11.54
C GLY A 60 4.61 10.93 -10.53
N ILE A 61 5.17 10.07 -9.68
CA ILE A 61 6.20 10.48 -8.71
C ILE A 61 7.50 10.91 -9.41
N ARG A 62 7.93 10.20 -10.46
CA ARG A 62 9.13 10.57 -11.23
C ARG A 62 8.97 11.92 -11.92
N GLN A 63 7.82 12.16 -12.56
CA GLN A 63 7.54 13.45 -13.20
C GLN A 63 7.53 14.59 -12.18
N CYS A 64 6.97 14.38 -10.98
CA CYS A 64 7.02 15.39 -9.92
C CYS A 64 8.45 15.70 -9.45
N LYS A 65 9.33 14.69 -9.47
CA LYS A 65 10.76 14.88 -9.17
C LYS A 65 11.48 15.63 -10.30
N GLU A 66 11.14 15.36 -11.56
CA GLU A 66 11.64 16.09 -12.74
C GLU A 66 11.16 17.55 -12.76
N ASP A 67 9.94 17.79 -12.27
CA ASP A 67 9.36 19.12 -12.06
C ASP A 67 10.01 19.87 -10.85
N GLU A 68 11.06 19.30 -10.23
CA GLU A 68 11.83 19.86 -9.11
C GLU A 68 11.00 20.27 -7.89
N LEU A 69 9.90 19.54 -7.62
CA LEU A 69 9.11 19.77 -6.41
C LEU A 69 9.93 19.47 -5.15
N ASP A 70 9.88 20.39 -4.17
CA ASP A 70 10.61 20.28 -2.90
C ASP A 70 9.89 19.35 -1.89
N ILE A 71 9.75 18.09 -2.30
CA ILE A 71 9.16 16.97 -1.55
C ILE A 71 9.81 15.65 -1.97
N ASP A 72 10.15 14.79 -1.01
CA ASP A 72 10.62 13.43 -1.28
C ASP A 72 9.46 12.44 -1.13
N VAL A 73 9.18 11.65 -2.16
CA VAL A 73 8.02 10.75 -2.19
C VAL A 73 8.45 9.30 -2.27
N ARG A 74 7.81 8.45 -1.46
CA ARG A 74 7.98 7.00 -1.44
C ARG A 74 6.64 6.32 -1.54
N PHE A 75 6.62 5.10 -2.08
CA PHE A 75 5.39 4.38 -2.36
C PHE A 75 5.25 3.11 -1.51
N LEU A 76 4.06 2.96 -0.91
CA LEU A 76 3.59 1.75 -0.24
C LEU A 76 2.45 1.14 -1.04
N VAL A 77 2.59 -0.13 -1.43
CA VAL A 77 1.54 -0.83 -2.18
C VAL A 77 0.51 -1.35 -1.18
N SER A 78 -0.73 -0.88 -1.28
CA SER A 78 -1.79 -1.27 -0.35
C SER A 78 -2.44 -2.60 -0.74
N VAL A 79 -2.74 -3.41 0.27
CA VAL A 79 -3.58 -4.61 0.22
C VAL A 79 -4.91 -4.25 0.89
N ASP A 80 -6.01 -4.38 0.13
CA ASP A 80 -7.36 -4.25 0.68
C ASP A 80 -7.82 -5.57 1.27
N ARG A 81 -8.22 -5.59 2.55
CA ARG A 81 -8.69 -6.81 3.23
C ARG A 81 -9.84 -7.52 2.50
N ARG A 82 -10.63 -6.81 1.69
CA ARG A 82 -11.76 -7.38 0.93
C ARG A 82 -11.31 -8.34 -0.19
N THR A 83 -10.09 -8.22 -0.70
CA THR A 83 -9.60 -9.05 -1.81
C THR A 83 -9.07 -10.41 -1.33
N GLY A 84 -8.85 -10.55 -0.02
CA GLY A 84 -8.45 -11.80 0.62
C GLY A 84 -6.95 -12.14 0.47
N PRO A 85 -6.50 -13.23 1.11
CA PRO A 85 -5.09 -13.55 1.26
C PRO A 85 -4.40 -13.99 -0.05
N ALA A 86 -5.14 -14.57 -0.99
CA ALA A 86 -4.58 -14.96 -2.29
C ALA A 86 -4.13 -13.73 -3.09
N VAL A 87 -4.99 -12.71 -3.19
CA VAL A 87 -4.65 -11.44 -3.85
C VAL A 87 -3.58 -10.69 -3.07
N ALA A 88 -3.56 -10.80 -1.74
CA ALA A 88 -2.47 -10.25 -0.94
C ALA A 88 -1.10 -10.82 -1.35
N LYS A 89 -0.98 -12.15 -1.57
CA LYS A 89 0.27 -12.78 -2.06
C LYS A 89 0.68 -12.26 -3.43
N GLU A 90 -0.27 -12.04 -4.35
CA GLU A 90 0.02 -11.43 -5.66
C GLU A 90 0.59 -10.02 -5.50
N ILE A 91 -0.01 -9.19 -4.62
CA ILE A 91 0.45 -7.83 -4.36
C ILE A 91 1.82 -7.83 -3.70
N VAL A 92 2.08 -8.74 -2.75
CA VAL A 92 3.40 -8.94 -2.14
C VAL A 92 4.44 -9.22 -3.23
N LYS A 93 4.14 -10.11 -4.17
CA LYS A 93 5.07 -10.44 -5.25
C LYS A 93 5.34 -9.24 -6.16
N LEU A 94 4.31 -8.48 -6.52
CA LEU A 94 4.48 -7.24 -7.29
C LEU A 94 5.35 -6.22 -6.53
N ALA A 95 5.07 -5.99 -5.25
CA ALA A 95 5.84 -5.07 -4.43
C ALA A 95 7.31 -5.49 -4.31
N GLN A 96 7.61 -6.79 -4.21
CA GLN A 96 8.98 -7.31 -4.25
C GLN A 96 9.68 -6.99 -5.57
N ASP A 97 9.00 -7.23 -6.70
CA ASP A 97 9.58 -6.95 -8.01
C ASP A 97 9.88 -5.44 -8.19
N PHE A 98 9.01 -4.57 -7.67
CA PHE A 98 9.23 -3.11 -7.70
C PHE A 98 10.26 -2.63 -6.69
N LEU A 99 10.34 -3.23 -5.49
CA LEU A 99 11.40 -2.93 -4.52
C LEU A 99 12.79 -3.12 -5.15
N LEU A 100 12.98 -4.19 -5.93
CA LEU A 100 14.24 -4.51 -6.59
C LEU A 100 14.54 -3.64 -7.82
N SER A 101 13.52 -3.10 -8.49
CA SER A 101 13.67 -2.41 -9.78
C SER A 101 13.53 -0.88 -9.72
N THR A 102 13.17 -0.32 -8.56
CA THR A 102 12.85 1.11 -8.45
C THR A 102 13.80 1.91 -7.57
N ASP A 103 14.95 1.33 -7.21
CA ASP A 103 16.02 1.97 -6.43
C ASP A 103 15.50 2.71 -5.19
N GLY A 104 14.68 2.01 -4.39
CA GLY A 104 14.14 2.54 -3.14
C GLY A 104 12.92 3.44 -3.28
N LEU A 105 12.31 3.60 -4.46
CA LEU A 105 11.05 4.33 -4.61
C LEU A 105 9.86 3.58 -3.99
N VAL A 106 9.78 2.27 -4.19
CA VAL A 106 8.83 1.39 -3.48
C VAL A 106 9.48 0.86 -2.22
N LEU A 107 8.88 1.15 -1.05
CA LEU A 107 9.45 0.77 0.25
C LEU A 107 8.77 -0.44 0.89
N GLY A 108 7.49 -0.66 0.60
CA GLY A 108 6.71 -1.53 1.46
C GLY A 108 5.26 -1.75 1.06
N LEU A 109 4.54 -2.33 2.03
CA LEU A 109 3.12 -2.63 1.94
C LEU A 109 2.32 -1.91 3.02
N ASP A 110 1.08 -1.62 2.68
CA ASP A 110 0.04 -1.16 3.60
C ASP A 110 -1.09 -2.20 3.65
N LEU A 111 -1.59 -2.58 4.84
CA LEU A 111 -2.81 -3.38 4.96
C LEU A 111 -3.97 -2.49 5.43
N SER A 112 -4.98 -2.34 4.57
CA SER A 112 -6.09 -1.38 4.77
C SER A 112 -7.43 -1.93 4.21
N GLY A 113 -8.30 -1.07 3.69
CA GLY A 113 -9.63 -1.46 3.22
C GLY A 113 -10.66 -1.61 4.35
N ASN A 114 -11.79 -2.29 4.10
CA ASN A 114 -12.87 -2.41 5.09
C ASN A 114 -12.38 -3.19 6.33
N PRO A 115 -12.35 -2.59 7.54
CA PRO A 115 -11.84 -3.27 8.73
C PRO A 115 -12.69 -4.46 9.14
N ASN A 116 -13.97 -4.51 8.75
CA ASN A 116 -14.87 -5.63 9.02
C ASN A 116 -14.75 -6.79 8.01
N ALA A 117 -13.90 -6.65 6.98
CA ALA A 117 -13.68 -7.66 5.97
C ALA A 117 -12.37 -8.42 6.23
N GLY A 118 -12.38 -9.73 6.00
CA GLY A 118 -11.25 -10.62 6.21
C GLY A 118 -10.90 -10.82 7.70
N HIS A 119 -10.25 -11.94 8.03
CA HIS A 119 -9.66 -12.09 9.36
C HIS A 119 -8.20 -11.66 9.31
N GLY A 120 -7.76 -10.81 10.24
CA GLY A 120 -6.36 -10.32 10.25
C GLY A 120 -5.31 -11.44 10.24
N ARG A 121 -5.65 -12.63 10.78
CA ARG A 121 -4.81 -13.83 10.74
C ARG A 121 -4.54 -14.34 9.33
N ASP A 122 -5.48 -14.17 8.42
CA ASP A 122 -5.38 -14.63 7.03
C ASP A 122 -4.26 -13.90 6.29
N PHE A 123 -3.93 -12.68 6.73
CA PHE A 123 -2.88 -11.84 6.14
C PHE A 123 -1.50 -12.03 6.80
N LEU A 124 -1.38 -12.83 7.87
CA LEU A 124 -0.10 -13.02 8.55
C LEU A 124 0.95 -13.65 7.62
N GLU A 125 0.58 -14.69 6.88
CA GLU A 125 1.48 -15.36 5.94
C GLU A 125 2.02 -14.38 4.86
N PRO A 126 1.18 -13.69 4.06
CA PRO A 126 1.69 -12.74 3.05
C PRO A 126 2.48 -11.57 3.67
N LEU A 127 2.09 -11.08 4.85
CA LEU A 127 2.83 -10.00 5.53
C LEU A 127 4.22 -10.46 6.02
N LEU A 128 4.33 -11.68 6.53
CA LEU A 128 5.62 -12.25 6.92
C LEU A 128 6.52 -12.49 5.71
N GLU A 129 5.96 -12.94 4.58
CA GLU A 129 6.69 -13.05 3.32
C GLU A 129 7.22 -11.70 2.84
N ALA A 130 6.39 -10.65 2.89
CA ALA A 130 6.81 -9.30 2.56
C ALA A 130 7.96 -8.81 3.45
N ARG A 131 7.83 -8.99 4.78
CA ARG A 131 8.89 -8.63 5.73
C ARG A 131 10.20 -9.35 5.42
N LYS A 132 10.15 -10.65 5.13
CA LYS A 132 11.34 -11.46 4.77
C LYS A 132 12.01 -10.97 3.49
N ALA A 133 11.25 -10.43 2.54
CA ALA A 133 11.77 -9.86 1.31
C ALA A 133 12.31 -8.42 1.47
N GLY A 134 12.28 -7.85 2.68
CA GLY A 134 12.79 -6.51 2.98
C GLY A 134 11.77 -5.38 2.86
N LEU A 135 10.52 -5.69 2.47
CA LEU A 135 9.44 -4.70 2.42
C LEU A 135 9.08 -4.22 3.83
N LYS A 136 8.94 -2.90 3.99
CA LYS A 136 8.39 -2.30 5.22
C LYS A 136 6.88 -2.54 5.28
N LEU A 137 6.32 -2.57 6.48
CA LEU A 137 4.90 -2.83 6.70
C LEU A 137 4.25 -1.68 7.48
N ALA A 138 3.14 -1.17 6.95
CA ALA A 138 2.20 -0.30 7.64
C ALA A 138 0.86 -1.03 7.77
N LEU A 139 0.30 -1.12 8.98
CA LEU A 139 -0.94 -1.87 9.22
C LEU A 139 -1.97 -0.96 9.86
N HIS A 140 -3.16 -0.90 9.27
CA HIS A 140 -4.31 -0.35 9.97
C HIS A 140 -4.79 -1.38 10.99
N LEU A 141 -4.93 -0.97 12.25
CA LEU A 141 -5.32 -1.82 13.36
C LEU A 141 -6.30 -1.05 14.25
N SER A 142 -7.26 -1.75 14.84
CA SER A 142 -8.23 -1.17 15.79
C SER A 142 -9.03 0.02 15.26
N GLU A 143 -9.34 0.03 13.97
CA GLU A 143 -10.23 1.02 13.33
C GLU A 143 -11.67 0.92 13.83
N VAL A 144 -12.10 -0.28 14.21
CA VAL A 144 -13.42 -0.57 14.79
C VAL A 144 -13.25 -1.54 15.95
N MET A 145 -14.16 -1.49 16.92
CA MET A 145 -14.13 -2.42 18.05
C MET A 145 -14.40 -3.84 17.55
N GLN A 146 -13.35 -4.66 17.51
CA GLN A 146 -13.44 -6.08 17.21
C GLN A 146 -12.94 -6.87 18.41
N THR A 147 -13.70 -7.90 18.81
CA THR A 147 -13.40 -8.74 19.98
C THR A 147 -12.06 -9.50 19.90
N TRP A 148 -11.35 -9.45 18.76
CA TRP A 148 -10.11 -10.18 18.53
C TRP A 148 -8.83 -9.34 18.61
N ASP A 149 -8.91 -8.00 18.59
CA ASP A 149 -7.73 -7.11 18.65
C ASP A 149 -6.91 -7.28 19.95
N LEU A 150 -7.54 -7.82 20.99
CA LEU A 150 -6.88 -8.16 22.26
C LEU A 150 -5.90 -9.35 22.15
N PHE A 151 -5.93 -10.14 21.08
CA PHE A 151 -5.09 -11.35 20.96
C PHE A 151 -3.72 -11.10 20.34
N LEU A 152 -3.58 -10.15 19.40
CA LEU A 152 -2.27 -9.78 18.87
C LEU A 152 -1.45 -9.00 19.91
N TYR A 153 -2.10 -8.19 20.74
CA TYR A 153 -1.44 -7.47 21.84
C TYR A 153 -0.91 -8.42 22.94
N ARG A 154 -1.49 -9.63 23.08
CA ARG A 154 -1.15 -10.55 24.18
C ARG A 154 -0.08 -11.59 23.84
N GLN A 155 0.29 -11.78 22.58
CA GLN A 155 1.35 -12.75 22.24
C GLN A 155 2.76 -12.19 22.45
N ASP A 156 2.98 -10.89 22.29
CA ASP A 156 4.29 -10.26 22.55
C ASP A 156 4.59 -10.12 24.05
N CYS A 157 3.56 -10.09 24.92
CA CYS A 157 3.73 -10.02 26.37
C CYS A 157 4.07 -11.35 27.06
N LYS A 158 4.18 -12.47 26.32
CA LYS A 158 4.51 -13.79 26.92
C LYS A 158 5.82 -14.40 26.44
N MET A 159 6.55 -13.75 25.54
CA MET A 159 7.84 -14.27 25.03
C MET A 159 9.07 -13.66 25.73
N SER A 160 8.90 -12.71 26.67
CA SER A 160 10.02 -12.09 27.39
C SER A 160 10.32 -12.69 28.77
N ASP A 161 9.52 -13.64 29.27
CA ASP A 161 9.59 -14.10 30.68
C ASP A 161 9.99 -15.58 30.83
N LEU A 162 10.63 -16.20 29.83
CA LEU A 162 11.09 -17.60 29.91
C LEU A 162 12.39 -17.82 29.14
N GLU A 163 13.42 -17.04 29.43
CA GLU A 163 14.82 -17.50 29.41
C GLU A 163 15.56 -16.96 30.63
N MET A 164 15.43 -17.70 31.74
CA MET A 164 16.46 -17.86 32.77
C MET A 164 16.37 -19.28 33.31
#